data_AF-A0A0F9E6M3-F1
#
_entry.id   AF-A0A0F9E6M3-F1
#
_cell.length_a   1.000
_cell.length_b   1.000
_cell.length_c   1.000
_cell.angle_alpha   90.00
_cell.angle_beta   90.00
_cell.angle_gamma   90.00
#
_symmetry.space_group_name_H-M   'P 1'
#
loop_
_entity.id
_entity.type
_entity.pdbx_description
1 polymer ?
#
loop_
_entity_poly.entity_id
_entity_poly.type
_entity_poly.pdbx_seq_one_letter_code
_entity_poly.pdbx_strand_id
1 'polypeptide(L)'
;MEDLNVLNDDLKNDYEILIQSFVTSLEFEKIIEMNLSDEIYQEVIKEINGTYIDHYFASMYIMVRKLLENLLYDCLKKYYDTDVDKYFNAGKGQHQGFGTLIDNFNITIKETRFKTDIGDFE
;
A
#
# COMPACT_ATOMS: atom_id res chain seq x y z
N MET A 1 8.41 -40.85 -37.41
CA MET A 1 8.20 -40.86 -35.94
C MET A 1 8.96 -39.71 -35.29
N GLU A 2 10.10 -39.28 -35.85
CA GLU A 2 10.82 -38.06 -35.45
C GLU A 2 10.03 -36.76 -35.73
N ASP A 3 9.39 -36.62 -36.89
CA ASP A 3 8.72 -35.36 -37.29
C ASP A 3 7.57 -34.93 -36.38
N LEU A 4 6.88 -35.88 -35.73
CA LEU A 4 5.80 -35.60 -34.79
C LEU A 4 6.31 -35.13 -33.42
N ASN A 5 7.53 -35.49 -33.04
CA ASN A 5 8.15 -35.02 -31.80
C ASN A 5 8.70 -33.60 -31.98
N VAL A 6 9.32 -33.31 -33.14
CA VAL A 6 9.83 -31.97 -33.48
C VAL A 6 8.69 -30.94 -33.53
N LEU A 7 7.56 -31.28 -34.17
CA LEU A 7 6.39 -30.38 -34.25
C LEU A 7 5.81 -30.04 -32.87
N ASN A 8 5.93 -30.97 -31.91
CA ASN A 8 5.41 -30.81 -30.55
C ASN A 8 6.34 -29.97 -29.67
N ASP A 9 7.65 -30.07 -29.91
CA ASP A 9 8.66 -29.24 -29.24
C ASP A 9 8.62 -27.78 -29.73
N ASP A 10 8.40 -27.55 -31.04
CA ASP A 10 8.25 -26.20 -31.60
C ASP A 10 7.01 -25.49 -31.04
N LEU A 11 5.86 -26.18 -30.99
CA LEU A 11 4.63 -25.66 -30.38
C LEU A 11 4.83 -25.33 -28.89
N LYS A 12 5.52 -26.19 -28.15
CA LYS A 12 5.80 -25.97 -26.73
C LYS A 12 6.68 -24.73 -26.52
N ASN A 13 7.70 -24.56 -27.35
CA ASN A 13 8.57 -23.38 -27.33
C ASN A 13 7.79 -22.10 -27.64
N ASP A 14 6.86 -22.14 -28.60
CA ASP A 14 5.99 -21.00 -28.92
C ASP A 14 5.09 -20.60 -27.74
N TYR A 15 4.53 -21.59 -27.01
CA TYR A 15 3.75 -21.31 -25.80
C TYR A 15 4.62 -20.76 -24.66
N GLU A 16 5.84 -21.26 -24.48
CA GLU A 16 6.77 -20.73 -23.48
C GLU A 16 7.16 -19.28 -23.80
N ILE A 17 7.50 -18.97 -25.06
CA ILE A 17 7.78 -17.60 -25.52
C ILE A 17 6.56 -16.69 -25.31
N LEU A 18 5.36 -17.17 -25.64
CA LEU A 18 4.12 -16.43 -25.45
C LEU A 18 3.86 -16.14 -23.96
N ILE A 19 4.03 -17.13 -23.08
CA ILE A 19 3.89 -16.96 -21.63
C ILE A 19 4.94 -15.96 -21.11
N GLN A 20 6.21 -16.09 -21.52
CA GLN A 20 7.26 -15.13 -21.18
C GLN A 20 6.93 -13.72 -21.66
N SER A 21 6.27 -13.57 -22.81
CA SER A 21 5.84 -12.26 -23.33
C SER A 21 4.69 -11.64 -22.53
N PHE A 22 3.90 -12.45 -21.84
CA PHE A 22 2.87 -12.01 -20.90
C PHE A 22 3.39 -11.79 -19.47
N VAL A 23 4.60 -12.28 -19.14
CA VAL A 23 5.28 -11.91 -17.90
C VAL A 23 5.74 -10.46 -18.05
N THR A 24 4.87 -9.54 -17.65
CA THR A 24 5.21 -8.12 -17.59
C THR A 24 6.40 -7.97 -16.64
N SER A 25 7.52 -7.49 -17.15
CA SER A 25 8.64 -7.08 -16.32
C SER A 25 8.14 -6.03 -15.34
N LEU A 26 8.46 -6.19 -14.07
CA LEU A 26 8.16 -5.18 -13.07
C LEU A 26 8.92 -3.89 -13.43
N GLU A 27 8.23 -2.76 -13.31
CA GLU A 27 8.80 -1.45 -13.59
C GLU A 27 9.81 -1.03 -12.51
N PHE A 28 9.60 -1.50 -11.28
CA PHE A 28 10.42 -1.16 -10.13
C PHE A 28 10.94 -2.44 -9.45
N GLU A 29 11.99 -2.31 -8.63
CA GLU A 29 12.41 -3.38 -7.71
C GLU A 29 11.59 -3.36 -6.41
N LYS A 30 11.13 -2.17 -6.01
CA LYS A 30 10.28 -1.91 -4.84
C LYS A 30 9.33 -0.78 -5.18
N ILE A 31 8.09 -0.87 -4.72
CA ILE A 31 7.09 0.21 -4.91
C ILE A 31 7.09 1.21 -3.77
N ILE A 32 7.57 0.81 -2.58
CA ILE A 32 7.75 1.71 -1.43
C ILE A 32 9.19 1.56 -0.95
N GLU A 33 9.96 2.63 -1.08
CA GLU A 33 11.31 2.75 -0.56
C GLU A 33 11.35 3.84 0.50
N MET A 34 10.97 3.47 1.72
CA MET A 34 10.93 4.38 2.86
C MET A 34 11.48 3.69 4.10
N ASN A 35 12.25 4.42 4.89
CA ASN A 35 12.77 3.93 6.16
C ASN A 35 12.02 4.62 7.31
N LEU A 36 10.91 4.02 7.73
CA LEU A 36 10.14 4.46 8.90
C LEU A 36 10.78 3.95 10.20
N SER A 37 10.71 4.75 11.26
CA SER A 37 11.28 4.39 12.57
C SER A 37 10.51 3.29 13.30
N ASP A 38 9.28 3.01 12.87
CA ASP A 38 8.39 2.03 13.50
C ASP A 38 8.50 0.68 12.77
N GLU A 39 8.85 -0.35 13.53
CA GLU A 39 9.04 -1.72 13.03
C GLU A 39 7.77 -2.30 12.41
N ILE A 40 6.58 -1.94 12.92
CA ILE A 40 5.30 -2.45 12.41
C ILE A 40 5.10 -1.96 10.97
N TYR A 41 5.38 -0.69 10.71
CA TYR A 41 5.24 -0.13 9.36
C TYR A 41 6.30 -0.66 8.40
N GLN A 42 7.49 -1.00 8.88
CA GLN A 42 8.54 -1.65 8.09
C GLN A 42 8.12 -3.05 7.62
N GLU A 43 7.52 -3.83 8.51
CA GLU A 43 6.99 -5.16 8.15
C GLU A 43 5.92 -5.06 7.06
N VAL A 44 4.97 -4.13 7.20
CA VAL A 44 3.94 -3.90 6.19
C VAL A 44 4.53 -3.46 4.85
N ILE A 45 5.54 -2.57 4.85
CA ILE A 45 6.23 -2.16 3.61
C ILE A 45 6.94 -3.34 2.95
N LYS A 46 7.58 -4.22 3.74
CA LYS A 46 8.22 -5.43 3.23
C LYS A 46 7.21 -6.37 2.59
N GLU A 47 6.04 -6.58 3.21
CA GLU A 47 4.95 -7.38 2.64
C GLU A 47 4.42 -6.78 1.34
N ILE A 48 4.19 -5.46 1.31
CA ILE A 48 3.76 -4.75 0.10
C ILE A 48 4.74 -4.98 -1.05
N ASN A 49 6.04 -4.76 -0.82
CA ASN A 49 7.05 -4.98 -1.84
C ASN A 49 7.15 -6.46 -2.25
N GLY A 50 6.97 -7.40 -1.32
CA GLY A 50 6.90 -8.83 -1.62
C GLY A 50 5.73 -9.17 -2.56
N THR A 51 4.53 -8.69 -2.26
CA THR A 51 3.37 -8.92 -3.15
C THR A 51 3.49 -8.28 -4.52
N TYR A 52 4.26 -7.20 -4.65
CA TYR A 52 4.57 -6.62 -5.94
C TYR A 52 5.53 -7.51 -6.74
N ILE A 53 6.59 -8.03 -6.10
CA ILE A 53 7.55 -8.96 -6.70
C ILE A 53 6.86 -10.24 -7.19
N ASP A 54 5.88 -10.73 -6.42
CA ASP A 54 5.10 -11.93 -6.73
C ASP A 54 3.90 -11.67 -7.68
N HIS A 55 3.79 -10.46 -8.25
CA HIS A 55 2.70 -10.05 -9.16
C HIS A 55 1.29 -10.12 -8.55
N TYR A 56 1.17 -10.16 -7.22
CA TYR A 56 -0.10 -10.15 -6.48
C TYR A 56 -0.65 -8.72 -6.30
N PHE A 57 -0.92 -8.04 -7.42
CA PHE A 57 -1.29 -6.62 -7.42
C PHE A 57 -2.55 -6.30 -6.63
N ALA A 58 -3.55 -7.19 -6.62
CA ALA A 58 -4.77 -6.98 -5.83
C ALA A 58 -4.46 -6.89 -4.33
N SER A 59 -3.67 -7.82 -3.81
CA SER A 59 -3.21 -7.84 -2.42
C SER A 59 -2.33 -6.63 -2.13
N MET A 60 -1.40 -6.30 -3.03
CA MET A 60 -0.56 -5.11 -2.95
C MET A 60 -1.40 -3.84 -2.77
N TYR A 61 -2.40 -3.61 -3.62
CA TYR A 61 -3.28 -2.42 -3.52
C TYR A 61 -4.06 -2.37 -2.20
N ILE A 62 -4.56 -3.52 -1.71
CA ILE A 62 -5.26 -3.60 -0.43
C ILE A 62 -4.32 -3.20 0.72
N MET A 63 -3.09 -3.73 0.73
CA MET A 63 -2.13 -3.44 1.77
C MET A 63 -1.63 -2.00 1.74
N VAL A 64 -1.38 -1.43 0.54
CA VAL A 64 -1.06 0.01 0.40
C VAL A 64 -2.17 0.88 0.99
N ARG A 65 -3.44 0.56 0.68
CA ARG A 65 -4.57 1.29 1.26
C ARG A 65 -4.60 1.15 2.78
N LYS A 66 -4.30 -0.04 3.32
CA LYS A 66 -4.30 -0.27 4.77
C LYS A 66 -3.16 0.47 5.48
N LEU A 67 -1.98 0.51 4.87
CA LEU A 67 -0.84 1.30 5.33
C LEU A 67 -1.23 2.78 5.46
N LEU A 68 -1.82 3.36 4.41
CA LEU A 68 -2.27 4.75 4.44
C LEU A 68 -3.36 5.00 5.49
N GLU A 69 -4.32 4.08 5.63
CA GLU A 69 -5.39 4.17 6.63
C GLU A 69 -4.82 4.18 8.06
N ASN A 70 -3.88 3.28 8.37
CA ASN A 70 -3.26 3.20 9.69
C ASN A 70 -2.41 4.45 9.99
N LEU A 71 -1.64 4.95 9.01
CA LEU A 71 -0.84 6.16 9.19
C LEU A 71 -1.72 7.37 9.50
N LEU A 72 -2.83 7.56 8.75
CA LEU A 72 -3.77 8.65 9.04
C LEU A 72 -4.39 8.51 10.43
N TYR A 73 -4.78 7.29 10.81
CA TYR A 73 -5.32 7.00 12.13
C TYR A 73 -4.34 7.39 13.24
N ASP A 74 -3.08 6.97 13.13
CA ASP A 74 -2.05 7.26 14.14
C ASP A 74 -1.73 8.75 14.23
N CYS A 75 -1.66 9.45 13.08
CA CYS A 75 -1.49 10.91 13.07
C CYS A 75 -2.64 11.62 13.78
N LEU A 76 -3.89 11.26 13.47
CA LEU A 76 -5.07 11.87 14.07
C LEU A 76 -5.18 11.55 15.56
N LYS A 77 -4.91 10.30 15.95
CA LYS A 77 -4.89 9.86 17.34
C LYS A 77 -3.85 10.63 18.17
N LYS A 78 -2.65 10.80 17.62
CA LYS A 78 -1.57 11.54 18.29
C LYS A 78 -1.92 13.02 18.48
N TYR A 79 -2.67 13.61 17.55
CA TYR A 79 -3.01 15.03 17.58
C TYR A 79 -4.25 15.34 18.42
N TYR A 80 -5.32 14.55 18.27
CA TYR A 80 -6.61 14.75 18.92
C TYR A 80 -6.85 13.75 20.06
N ASP A 81 -5.84 13.41 20.86
CA ASP A 81 -5.92 12.35 21.89
C ASP A 81 -7.22 12.36 22.72
N THR A 82 -7.81 13.54 22.96
CA THR A 82 -9.09 13.72 23.65
C THR A 82 -10.36 13.70 22.77
N ASP A 83 -10.27 14.03 21.48
CA ASP A 83 -11.40 14.02 20.53
C ASP A 83 -11.36 12.74 19.67
N VAL A 84 -11.76 11.65 20.33
CA VAL A 84 -11.67 10.27 19.82
C VAL A 84 -12.47 10.07 18.53
N ASP A 85 -13.55 10.83 18.34
CA ASP A 85 -14.43 10.71 17.17
C ASP A 85 -13.73 11.08 15.84
N LYS A 86 -12.61 11.79 15.93
CA LYS A 86 -11.77 12.15 14.77
C LYS A 86 -11.08 10.96 14.13
N TYR A 87 -10.85 9.88 14.87
CA TYR A 87 -10.12 8.71 14.36
C TYR A 87 -10.82 7.38 14.67
N PHE A 88 -11.70 7.33 15.67
CA PHE A 88 -12.42 6.13 16.09
C PHE A 88 -13.93 6.34 16.12
N ASN A 89 -14.69 5.35 15.68
CA ASN A 89 -16.15 5.35 15.73
C ASN A 89 -16.62 4.63 17.00
N ALA A 90 -16.84 5.39 18.07
CA ALA A 90 -17.26 4.82 19.36
C ALA A 90 -18.59 4.05 19.27
N GLY A 91 -19.53 4.52 18.43
CA GLY A 91 -20.83 3.87 18.22
C GLY A 91 -20.74 2.49 17.56
N LYS A 92 -19.66 2.21 16.81
CA LYS A 92 -19.43 0.92 16.14
C LYS A 92 -18.25 0.13 16.75
N GLY A 93 -17.54 0.70 17.71
CA GLY A 93 -16.38 0.06 18.34
C GLY A 93 -15.24 -0.25 17.36
N GLN A 94 -15.04 0.58 16.34
CA GLN A 94 -14.05 0.36 15.29
C GLN A 94 -13.40 1.67 14.84
N HIS A 95 -12.29 1.59 14.10
CA HIS A 95 -11.66 2.77 13.50
C HIS A 95 -12.63 3.46 12.52
N GLN A 96 -12.49 4.77 12.36
CA GLN A 96 -13.18 5.47 11.27
C GLN A 96 -12.72 4.91 9.93
N GLY A 97 -13.61 4.90 8.94
CA GLY A 97 -13.27 4.43 7.60
C GLY A 97 -12.30 5.40 6.90
N PHE A 98 -11.54 4.88 5.94
CA PHE A 98 -10.50 5.64 5.22
C PHE A 98 -10.95 7.03 4.73
N GLY A 99 -12.14 7.15 4.13
CA GLY A 99 -12.65 8.44 3.65
C GLY A 99 -12.82 9.48 4.77
N THR A 100 -13.39 9.06 5.90
CA THR A 100 -13.54 9.91 7.09
C THR A 100 -12.20 10.31 7.68
N LEU A 101 -11.23 9.39 7.72
CA LEU A 101 -9.87 9.70 8.18
C LEU A 101 -9.19 10.74 7.27
N ILE A 102 -9.35 10.63 5.95
CA ILE A 102 -8.86 11.64 5.00
C ILE A 102 -9.51 13.00 5.25
N ASP A 103 -10.84 13.04 5.37
CA ASP A 103 -11.57 14.29 5.59
C ASP A 103 -11.14 14.98 6.89
N ASN A 104 -11.02 14.20 7.97
CA ASN A 104 -10.56 14.70 9.26
C ASN A 104 -9.11 15.19 9.19
N PHE A 105 -8.20 14.44 8.56
CA PHE A 105 -6.81 14.84 8.42
C PHE A 105 -6.66 16.12 7.57
N ASN A 106 -7.45 16.26 6.50
CA ASN A 106 -7.49 17.48 5.68
C ASN A 106 -7.97 18.72 6.45
N ILE A 107 -8.78 18.53 7.49
CA ILE A 107 -9.15 19.60 8.42
C ILE A 107 -7.97 19.89 9.34
N THR A 108 -7.37 18.86 9.94
CA THR A 108 -6.22 18.97 10.85
C THR A 108 -5.07 19.78 10.28
N ILE A 109 -4.64 19.47 9.05
CA ILE A 109 -3.50 20.16 8.41
C ILE A 109 -3.77 21.65 8.13
N LYS A 110 -5.03 22.09 8.19
CA LYS A 110 -5.43 23.49 8.05
C LYS A 110 -5.53 24.22 9.39
N GLU A 111 -5.53 23.50 10.51
CA GLU A 111 -5.60 24.10 11.84
C GLU A 111 -4.32 24.86 12.16
N THR A 112 -4.48 26.08 12.70
CA THR A 112 -3.34 26.94 13.05
C THR A 112 -2.39 26.25 14.02
N ARG A 113 -2.93 25.55 15.02
CA ARG A 113 -2.12 24.81 16.01
C ARG A 113 -1.26 23.74 15.33
N PHE A 114 -1.81 22.96 14.39
CA PHE A 114 -1.05 21.94 13.69
C PHE A 114 0.14 22.55 12.93
N LYS A 115 -0.08 23.66 12.22
CA LYS A 115 0.99 24.40 11.53
C LYS A 115 2.08 24.91 12.47
N THR A 116 1.69 25.42 13.64
CA THR A 116 2.65 25.86 14.67
C THR A 116 3.46 24.68 15.24
N ASP A 117 2.82 23.52 15.44
CA ASP A 117 3.45 22.34 16.03
C ASP A 117 4.46 21.65 15.09
N ILE A 118 4.26 21.72 13.78
CA ILE A 118 5.16 21.12 12.77
C ILE A 118 6.24 22.10 12.26
N GLY A 119 6.14 23.39 12.61
CA GLY A 119 6.89 24.48 12.01
C GLY A 119 6.31 24.87 10.65
N ASP A 120 5.99 26.16 10.47
CA ASP A 120 5.48 26.66 9.19
C ASP A 120 6.48 26.36 8.07
N PHE A 121 6.07 25.52 7.11
CA PHE A 121 6.74 25.45 5.81
C PHE A 121 6.28 26.68 5.02
N GLU A 122 7.01 27.80 5.19
CA GLU A 122 7.00 28.93 4.24
C GLU A 122 7.56 28.51 2.88
#